data_AF-A0A3E0QB17-F1
#
_entry.id   AF-A0A3E0QB17-F1
#
_cell.length_a   1.000
_cell.length_b   1.000
_cell.length_c   1.000
_cell.angle_alpha   90.00
_cell.angle_beta   90.00
_cell.angle_gamma   90.00
#
_symmetry.space_group_name_H-M   'P 1'
#
loop_
_entity.id
_entity.type
_entity.pdbx_description
1 polymer ?
#
loop_
_entity_poly.entity_id
_entity_poly.type
_entity_poly.pdbx_seq_one_letter_code
_entity_poly.pdbx_strand_id
1 'polypeptide(L)'
;TLQYYSTIDQLKKIREEIESYINNSEDFNQSTGVAVRIEKFSDSSIDLLVRCFTNSNSWSNSLEVKERLAIEIKQIVEKNKASFAFPSQSIYVEKK
;
A
#
# COMPACT_ATOMS: atom_id res chain seq x y z
N THR A 1 4.63 2.06 -2.05
CA THR A 1 5.74 2.31 -1.11
C THR A 1 5.48 3.62 -0.38
N LEU A 2 5.89 3.74 0.88
CA LEU A 2 5.62 4.88 1.77
C LEU A 2 6.93 5.60 2.15
N GLN A 3 6.83 6.86 2.55
CA GLN A 3 8.00 7.64 2.98
C GLN A 3 8.58 7.15 4.31
N TYR A 4 9.89 7.31 4.50
CA TYR A 4 10.57 6.97 5.77
C TYR A 4 10.13 7.81 6.97
N TYR A 5 9.58 8.98 6.73
CA TYR A 5 9.02 9.84 7.79
C TYR A 5 7.68 9.32 8.34
N SER A 6 7.08 8.30 7.70
CA SER A 6 5.84 7.68 8.18
C SER A 6 6.07 7.06 9.56
N THR A 7 5.23 7.40 10.53
CA THR A 7 5.35 6.86 11.88
C THR A 7 4.93 5.39 11.93
N ILE A 8 5.37 4.68 12.97
CA ILE A 8 4.98 3.28 13.21
C ILE A 8 3.45 3.14 13.25
N ASP A 9 2.75 4.08 13.88
CA ASP A 9 1.29 4.05 13.97
C ASP A 9 0.62 4.25 12.62
N GLN A 10 1.16 5.13 11.76
CA GLN A 10 0.67 5.30 10.40
C GLN A 10 0.86 4.02 9.59
N LEU A 11 2.04 3.38 9.67
CA LEU A 11 2.32 2.14 8.96
C LEU A 11 1.36 1.01 9.37
N LYS A 12 1.12 0.86 10.69
CA LYS A 12 0.18 -0.14 11.22
C LYS A 12 -1.24 0.12 10.73
N LYS A 13 -1.74 1.36 10.89
CA LYS A 13 -3.10 1.72 10.47
C LYS A 13 -3.33 1.56 8.98
N ILE A 14 -2.39 2.02 8.14
CA ILE A 14 -2.50 1.86 6.69
C ILE A 14 -2.57 0.39 6.31
N ARG A 15 -1.67 -0.44 6.87
CA ARG A 15 -1.68 -1.88 6.62
C ARG A 15 -2.99 -2.53 7.05
N GLU A 16 -3.49 -2.21 8.24
CA GLU A 16 -4.74 -2.74 8.78
C GLU A 16 -5.97 -2.29 7.97
N GLU A 17 -6.05 -1.02 7.58
CA GLU A 17 -7.17 -0.49 6.79
C GLU A 17 -7.19 -1.10 5.37
N ILE A 18 -6.02 -1.30 4.72
CA ILE A 18 -5.96 -1.99 3.41
C ILE A 18 -6.39 -3.44 3.54
N GLU A 19 -5.91 -4.18 4.55
CA GLU A 19 -6.28 -5.58 4.78
C GLU A 19 -7.78 -5.70 5.11
N SER A 20 -8.32 -4.77 5.89
CA SER A 20 -9.74 -4.67 6.20
C SER A 20 -10.58 -4.41 4.95
N TYR A 21 -10.18 -3.48 4.08
CA TYR A 21 -10.88 -3.22 2.82
C TYR A 21 -10.99 -4.49 1.96
N ILE A 22 -9.88 -5.22 1.79
CA ILE A 22 -9.85 -6.45 0.99
C ILE A 22 -10.74 -7.54 1.63
N ASN A 23 -10.69 -7.69 2.95
CA ASN A 23 -11.45 -8.72 3.66
C ASN A 23 -12.96 -8.43 3.71
N ASN A 24 -13.38 -7.18 3.57
CA ASN A 24 -14.78 -6.77 3.59
C ASN A 24 -15.38 -6.54 2.19
N SER A 25 -14.64 -6.82 1.13
CA SER A 25 -15.10 -6.63 -0.26
C SER A 25 -15.37 -7.96 -0.95
N GLU A 26 -16.52 -8.05 -1.64
CA GLU A 26 -16.92 -9.22 -2.44
C GLU A 26 -16.08 -9.37 -3.73
N ASP A 27 -15.31 -8.34 -4.10
CA ASP A 27 -14.42 -8.36 -5.26
C ASP A 27 -13.25 -9.34 -5.10
N PHE A 28 -12.90 -9.70 -3.85
CA PHE A 28 -11.73 -10.53 -3.53
C PHE A 28 -12.13 -11.89 -2.99
N ASN A 29 -11.31 -12.89 -3.29
CA ASN A 29 -11.41 -14.22 -2.72
C ASN A 29 -10.51 -14.34 -1.48
N GLN A 30 -11.13 -14.27 -0.30
CA GLN A 30 -10.41 -14.35 0.97
C GLN A 30 -9.92 -15.78 1.28
N SER A 31 -10.57 -16.82 0.73
CA SER A 31 -10.21 -18.22 0.97
C SER A 31 -8.86 -18.60 0.36
N THR A 32 -8.47 -17.98 -0.75
CA THR A 32 -7.16 -18.16 -1.40
C THR A 32 -6.02 -17.44 -0.63
N GLY A 33 -6.39 -16.58 0.32
CA GLY A 33 -5.48 -15.89 1.22
C GLY A 33 -5.20 -14.44 0.84
N VAL A 34 -5.20 -13.59 1.86
CA VAL A 34 -4.89 -12.16 1.82
C VAL A 34 -3.68 -11.89 2.70
N ALA A 35 -2.75 -11.07 2.20
CA ALA A 35 -1.61 -10.62 2.99
C ALA A 35 -1.28 -9.16 2.69
N VAL A 36 -1.29 -8.33 3.73
CA VAL A 36 -0.78 -6.96 3.70
C VAL A 36 0.34 -6.84 4.74
N ARG A 37 1.59 -6.65 4.30
CA ARG A 37 2.78 -6.68 5.18
C ARG A 37 3.76 -5.58 4.82
N ILE A 38 4.50 -5.10 5.82
CA ILE A 38 5.73 -4.34 5.56
C ILE A 38 6.74 -5.35 5.03
N GLU A 39 7.14 -5.18 3.79
CA GLU A 39 7.97 -6.13 3.06
C GLU A 39 9.45 -5.86 3.28
N LYS A 40 9.88 -4.62 3.06
CA LYS A 40 11.27 -4.20 3.21
C LYS A 40 11.41 -2.70 3.40
N PHE A 41 12.56 -2.31 3.92
CA PHE A 41 13.05 -0.94 3.96
C PHE A 41 14.02 -0.78 2.78
N SER A 42 13.61 -0.03 1.75
CA SER A 42 14.33 0.22 0.50
C SER A 42 15.02 1.58 0.53
N ASP A 43 15.99 1.83 -0.35
CA ASP A 43 16.87 3.01 -0.33
C ASP A 43 16.18 4.37 -0.06
N SER A 44 14.98 4.59 -0.59
CA SER A 44 14.20 5.80 -0.37
C SER A 44 12.74 5.55 0.02
N SER A 45 12.40 4.34 0.50
CA SER A 45 11.01 4.00 0.83
C SER A 45 10.84 2.84 1.81
N ILE A 46 9.66 2.78 2.42
CA ILE A 46 9.15 1.62 3.15
C ILE A 46 8.16 0.90 2.22
N ASP A 47 8.46 -0.35 1.88
CA ASP A 47 7.68 -1.09 0.91
C ASP A 47 6.61 -1.94 1.60
N LEU A 48 5.39 -1.89 1.07
CA LEU A 48 4.26 -2.69 1.52
C LEU A 48 3.95 -3.74 0.45
N LEU A 49 3.91 -5.00 0.86
CA LEU A 49 3.37 -6.09 0.06
C LEU A 49 1.85 -6.11 0.25
N VAL A 50 1.10 -6.05 -0.85
CA VAL A 50 -0.34 -6.31 -0.89
C VAL A 50 -0.58 -7.49 -1.83
N ARG A 51 -0.98 -8.63 -1.27
CA ARG A 51 -1.29 -9.84 -2.01
C ARG A 51 -2.72 -10.28 -1.73
N CYS A 52 -3.52 -10.35 -2.77
CA CYS A 52 -4.91 -10.79 -2.75
C CYS A 52 -5.29 -11.36 -4.13
N PHE A 53 -6.43 -12.04 -4.21
CA PHE A 53 -6.96 -12.61 -5.44
C PHE A 53 -8.35 -12.08 -5.70
N THR A 54 -8.70 -11.84 -6.96
CA THR A 54 -10.06 -11.48 -7.35
C THR A 54 -10.98 -12.69 -7.22
N ASN A 55 -12.26 -12.46 -6.93
CA ASN A 55 -13.29 -13.50 -6.92
C ASN A 55 -13.74 -13.91 -8.34
N SER A 56 -13.30 -13.16 -9.35
CA SER A 56 -13.59 -13.38 -10.76
C SER A 56 -12.35 -13.86 -11.53
N ASN A 57 -12.58 -14.73 -12.53
CA ASN A 57 -11.60 -15.14 -13.53
C ASN A 57 -11.61 -14.27 -14.80
N SER A 58 -12.49 -13.25 -14.86
CA SER A 58 -12.56 -12.35 -16.02
C SER A 58 -11.41 -11.34 -15.98
N TRP A 59 -10.67 -11.26 -17.08
CA TRP A 59 -9.55 -10.32 -17.22
C TRP A 59 -10.00 -8.86 -17.09
N SER A 60 -11.10 -8.46 -17.76
CA SER A 60 -11.60 -7.08 -17.70
C SER A 60 -12.01 -6.69 -16.27
N ASN A 61 -12.76 -7.57 -15.60
CA ASN A 61 -13.15 -7.35 -14.20
C ASN A 61 -11.93 -7.28 -13.28
N SER A 62 -10.90 -8.11 -13.52
CA SER A 62 -9.68 -8.06 -12.71
C SER A 62 -8.94 -6.73 -12.82
N LEU A 63 -8.98 -6.07 -13.98
CA LEU A 63 -8.40 -4.74 -14.18
C LEU A 63 -9.18 -3.67 -13.39
N GLU A 64 -10.51 -3.71 -13.45
CA GLU A 64 -11.38 -2.77 -12.73
C GLU A 64 -11.22 -2.92 -11.21
N VAL A 65 -11.18 -4.15 -10.69
CA VAL A 65 -10.96 -4.42 -9.27
C VAL A 65 -9.58 -3.93 -8.84
N LYS A 66 -8.55 -4.16 -9.66
CA LYS A 66 -7.19 -3.68 -9.39
C LYS A 66 -7.12 -2.16 -9.34
N GLU A 67 -7.82 -1.46 -10.24
CA GLU A 67 -7.91 -0.01 -10.24
C GLU A 67 -8.61 0.51 -8.97
N ARG A 68 -9.76 -0.08 -8.60
CA ARG A 68 -10.46 0.27 -7.35
C ARG A 68 -9.57 0.10 -6.13
N LEU A 69 -8.84 -1.03 -6.04
CA LEU A 69 -7.90 -1.28 -4.96
C LEU A 69 -6.79 -0.23 -4.91
N ALA A 70 -6.23 0.17 -6.06
CA ALA A 70 -5.17 1.18 -6.11
C ALA A 70 -5.68 2.56 -5.64
N ILE A 71 -6.89 2.95 -6.04
CA ILE A 71 -7.53 4.19 -5.59
C ILE A 71 -7.79 4.15 -4.08
N GLU A 72 -8.34 3.06 -3.56
CA GLU A 72 -8.62 2.91 -2.13
C GLU A 72 -7.32 2.97 -1.30
N ILE A 73 -6.26 2.25 -1.73
CA ILE A 73 -4.96 2.32 -1.06
C ILE A 73 -4.46 3.76 -1.00
N LYS A 74 -4.60 4.52 -2.09
CA LYS A 74 -4.22 5.94 -2.10
C LYS A 74 -5.03 6.75 -1.08
N GLN A 75 -6.35 6.57 -1.05
CA GLN A 75 -7.23 7.25 -0.10
C GLN A 75 -6.88 6.91 1.36
N ILE A 76 -6.63 5.64 1.67
CA ILE A 76 -6.22 5.16 2.99
C ILE A 76 -4.90 5.82 3.43
N VAL A 77 -3.91 5.87 2.53
CA VAL A 77 -2.60 6.51 2.81
C VAL A 77 -2.78 7.99 3.13
N GLU A 78 -3.55 8.71 2.31
CA GLU A 78 -3.80 10.14 2.48
C GLU A 78 -4.62 10.43 3.77
N LYS A 79 -5.65 9.62 4.05
CA LYS A 79 -6.47 9.70 5.27
C LYS A 79 -5.63 9.55 6.54
N ASN A 80 -4.60 8.69 6.50
CA ASN A 80 -3.68 8.49 7.61
C ASN A 80 -2.55 9.54 7.67
N LYS A 81 -2.63 10.61 6.86
CA LYS A 81 -1.63 11.69 6.78
C LYS A 81 -0.23 11.19 6.44
N ALA A 82 -0.15 10.08 5.71
CA ALA A 82 1.08 9.58 5.14
C ALA A 82 1.16 9.97 3.67
N SER A 83 2.29 9.67 3.04
CA SER A 83 2.50 9.99 1.63
C SER A 83 3.31 8.90 0.95
N PHE A 84 3.08 8.76 -0.35
CA PHE A 84 3.87 7.86 -1.18
C PHE A 84 5.30 8.38 -1.27
N ALA A 85 6.24 7.43 -1.28
CA ALA A 85 7.63 7.74 -1.49
C ALA A 85 7.89 8.12 -2.96
N PHE A 86 8.73 9.12 -3.13
CA PHE A 86 9.39 9.43 -4.40
C PHE A 86 10.89 9.18 -4.21
N PRO A 87 11.65 8.88 -5.27
CA PRO A 87 13.09 8.81 -5.19
C PRO A 87 13.64 10.10 -4.56
N SER A 88 14.42 9.97 -3.50
CA SER A 88 14.94 11.11 -2.73
C SER A 88 16.41 10.88 -2.39
N GLN A 89 17.15 11.99 -2.26
CA GLN A 89 18.56 11.99 -1.89
C GLN A 89 18.83 13.18 -0.97
N SER A 90 19.71 13.00 0.01
CA SER A 90 20.21 14.09 0.84
C SER A 90 21.51 14.63 0.25
N ILE A 91 21.56 15.93 -0.03
CA ILE A 91 22.76 16.61 -0.53
C ILE A 91 23.44 17.31 0.66
N TYR A 92 24.68 16.91 0.96
CA TYR A 92 25.53 17.62 1.91
C TYR A 92 26.30 18.71 1.17
N VAL A 93 26.14 19.97 1.59
CA VAL A 93 26.87 21.11 1.03
C VAL A 93 27.86 21.61 2.07
N GLU A 94 29.14 21.33 1.83
CA GLU A 94 30.24 21.84 2.65
C GLU A 94 30.49 23.32 2.32
N LYS A 95 30.47 24.20 3.33
CA LYS A 95 30.84 25.61 3.16
C LYS A 95 32.34 25.76 3.44
N LYS A 96 33.06 26.39 2.50
CA LYS A 96 34.42 26.91 2.72
C LYS A 96 34.39 28.23 3.47
#